data_AF-A0A182SPM6-F1
#
_entry.id   AF-A0A182SPM6-F1
#
_cell.length_a   1.000
_cell.length_b   1.000
_cell.length_c   1.000
_cell.angle_alpha   90.00
_cell.angle_beta   90.00
_cell.angle_gamma   90.00
#
_symmetry.space_group_name_H-M   'P 1'
#
loop_
_entity.id
_entity.type
_entity.pdbx_description
1 polymer ?
#
loop_
_entity_poly.entity_id
_entity_poly.type
_entity_poly.pdbx_seq_one_letter_code
_entity_poly.pdbx_strand_id
1 'polypeptide(L)'
;LSGMTFAVVGILGHFSKTVLLFFIPQVLNFLYSVPQLFRFIPCPRHRMPKHDPETDLLHVSRTQFRVDELNVLGRLCYQVFRHLRLIRCEMDRDGKTVTCNNFTIINFCILLTGPIREDRLNRLLVAFQLGCAVFAFTIRYPLAHYFYDTN
;
A
#
# COMPACT_ATOMS: atom_id res chain seq x y z
N LEU A 1 10.46 -16.74 4.66
CA LEU A 1 10.05 -18.10 4.27
C LEU A 1 8.88 -18.09 3.28
N SER A 2 7.71 -17.56 3.66
CA SER A 2 6.50 -17.53 2.81
C SER A 2 6.72 -17.00 1.37
N GLY A 3 7.40 -15.87 1.20
CA GLY A 3 7.68 -15.32 -0.14
C GLY A 3 8.53 -16.22 -1.04
N MET A 4 9.50 -16.95 -0.47
CA MET A 4 10.32 -17.90 -1.24
C MET A 4 9.48 -19.10 -1.71
N THR A 5 8.60 -19.61 -0.86
CA THR A 5 7.69 -20.72 -1.21
C THR A 5 6.80 -20.34 -2.40
N PHE A 6 6.17 -19.16 -2.37
CA PHE A 6 5.33 -18.70 -3.48
C PHE A 6 6.13 -18.44 -4.77
N ALA A 7 7.35 -17.91 -4.66
CA ALA A 7 8.22 -17.72 -5.81
C ALA A 7 8.64 -19.06 -6.43
N VAL A 8 9.10 -20.02 -5.63
CA VAL A 8 9.52 -21.36 -6.09
C VAL A 8 8.37 -22.09 -6.76
N VAL A 9 7.21 -22.15 -6.12
CA VAL A 9 6.02 -22.81 -6.68
C VAL A 9 5.56 -22.13 -7.97
N GLY A 10 5.56 -20.79 -8.02
CA GLY A 10 5.20 -20.04 -9.22
C GLY A 10 6.16 -20.22 -10.39
N ILE A 11 7.47 -20.31 -10.12
CA ILE A 11 8.50 -20.51 -11.14
C ILE A 11 8.46 -21.96 -11.66
N LEU A 12 8.53 -22.95 -10.76
CA LEU A 12 8.54 -24.37 -11.14
C LEU A 12 7.24 -24.81 -11.81
N GLY A 13 6.11 -24.24 -11.39
CA GLY A 13 4.81 -24.50 -12.00
C GLY A 13 4.52 -23.72 -13.27
N HIS A 14 5.45 -22.87 -13.74
CA HIS A 14 5.27 -22.00 -14.92
C HIS A 14 4.04 -21.07 -14.87
N PHE A 15 3.51 -20.77 -13.68
CA PHE A 15 2.36 -19.89 -13.47
C PHE A 15 2.69 -18.63 -12.67
N SER A 16 3.95 -18.19 -12.73
CA SER A 16 4.45 -16.98 -12.05
C SER A 16 3.62 -15.72 -12.34
N LYS A 17 3.09 -15.59 -13.57
CA LYS A 17 2.19 -14.48 -13.93
C LYS A 17 0.89 -14.48 -13.13
N THR A 18 0.30 -15.65 -12.89
CA THR A 18 -0.92 -15.78 -12.07
C THR A 18 -0.60 -15.60 -10.58
N VAL A 19 0.52 -16.12 -10.10
CA VAL A 19 0.96 -15.85 -8.73
C VAL A 19 1.12 -14.35 -8.51
N LEU A 20 1.69 -13.61 -9.47
CA LEU A 20 1.81 -12.16 -9.36
C LEU A 20 0.43 -11.46 -9.26
N LEU A 21 -0.60 -11.95 -9.97
CA LEU A 21 -1.97 -11.43 -9.83
C LEU A 21 -2.56 -11.68 -8.44
N PHE A 22 -2.24 -12.78 -7.77
CA PHE A 22 -2.64 -12.96 -6.37
C PHE A 22 -1.90 -12.01 -5.42
N PHE A 23 -0.74 -11.50 -5.83
CA PHE A 23 0.06 -10.57 -5.04
C PHE A 23 -0.27 -9.09 -5.30
N ILE A 24 -1.42 -8.77 -5.92
CA ILE A 24 -1.84 -7.39 -6.21
C ILE A 24 -1.77 -6.48 -4.96
N PRO A 25 -2.34 -6.84 -3.80
CA PRO A 25 -2.26 -5.98 -2.62
C PRO A 25 -0.83 -5.70 -2.16
N GLN A 26 0.05 -6.70 -2.25
CA GLN A 26 1.47 -6.61 -1.89
C GLN A 26 2.22 -5.71 -2.87
N VAL A 27 1.94 -5.85 -4.17
CA VAL A 27 2.51 -4.99 -5.23
C VAL A 27 2.04 -3.55 -5.06
N LEU A 28 0.76 -3.32 -4.80
CA LEU A 28 0.23 -1.97 -4.55
C LEU A 28 0.85 -1.33 -3.30
N ASN A 29 0.96 -2.07 -2.20
CA ASN A 29 1.63 -1.58 -1.01
C ASN A 29 3.11 -1.27 -1.28
N PHE A 30 3.80 -2.10 -2.07
CA PHE A 30 5.18 -1.85 -2.48
C PHE A 30 5.30 -0.57 -3.30
N LEU A 31 4.52 -0.43 -4.38
CA LEU A 31 4.53 0.75 -5.24
C LEU A 31 4.22 2.03 -4.47
N TYR A 32 3.25 1.97 -3.55
CA TYR A 32 2.93 3.11 -2.68
C TYR A 32 4.09 3.43 -1.71
N SER A 33 4.80 2.41 -1.22
CA SER A 33 5.95 2.55 -0.32
C SER A 33 7.24 2.98 -1.02
N VAL A 34 7.33 2.91 -2.36
CA VAL A 34 8.56 3.16 -3.15
C VAL A 34 9.26 4.46 -2.76
N PRO A 35 8.60 5.63 -2.66
CA PRO A 35 9.29 6.88 -2.34
C PRO A 35 9.99 6.86 -0.97
N GLN A 36 9.43 6.13 0.01
CA GLN A 36 10.06 5.94 1.32
C GLN A 36 11.18 4.89 1.26
N LEU A 37 10.99 3.79 0.54
CA LEU A 37 11.96 2.70 0.44
C LEU A 37 13.27 3.14 -0.22
N PHE A 38 13.20 3.94 -1.28
CA PHE A 38 14.37 4.52 -1.95
C PHE A 38 14.89 5.79 -1.27
N ARG A 39 14.33 6.15 -0.09
CA ARG A 39 14.70 7.33 0.70
C ARG A 39 14.57 8.67 -0.05
N PHE A 40 13.71 8.76 -1.07
CA PHE A 40 13.34 10.04 -1.67
C PHE A 40 12.55 10.91 -0.69
N ILE A 41 11.80 10.26 0.19
CA ILE A 41 11.12 10.84 1.35
C ILE A 41 11.64 10.12 2.60
N PRO A 42 11.85 10.83 3.72
CA PRO A 42 12.35 10.21 4.95
C PRO A 42 11.50 9.03 5.38
N CYS A 43 12.16 7.87 5.53
CA CYS A 43 11.54 6.63 5.96
C CYS A 43 11.83 6.39 7.44
N PRO A 44 10.83 6.44 8.32
CA PRO A 44 11.00 6.11 9.72
C PRO A 44 11.30 4.61 9.86
N ARG A 45 11.94 4.24 10.97
CA ARG A 45 12.26 2.83 11.26
C ARG A 45 11.00 1.96 11.37
N HIS A 46 9.92 2.51 11.93
CA HIS A 46 8.63 1.84 12.06
C HIS A 46 7.56 2.61 11.28
N ARG A 47 6.84 1.91 10.41
CA ARG A 47 5.76 2.45 9.56
C ARG A 47 4.38 1.92 9.93
N MET A 48 4.28 1.22 11.05
CA MET A 48 3.02 0.72 11.58
C MET A 48 2.16 1.89 12.09
N PRO A 49 0.82 1.78 12.07
CA PRO A 49 -0.06 2.75 12.71
C PRO A 49 0.21 2.79 14.22
N LYS A 50 -0.16 3.91 14.86
CA LYS A 50 -0.04 4.09 16.30
C LYS A 50 -1.30 3.59 16.98
N HIS A 51 -1.15 2.71 17.97
CA HIS A 51 -2.26 2.29 18.82
C HIS A 51 -2.50 3.32 19.92
N ASP A 52 -3.75 3.69 20.11
CA ASP A 52 -4.19 4.50 21.24
C ASP A 52 -4.87 3.58 22.28
N PRO A 53 -4.26 3.39 23.46
CA PRO A 53 -4.77 2.48 24.48
C PRO A 53 -6.06 2.98 25.14
N GLU A 54 -6.38 4.29 25.06
CA GLU A 54 -7.60 4.83 25.65
C GLU A 54 -8.83 4.51 24.80
N THR A 55 -8.68 4.59 23.47
CA THR A 55 -9.78 4.35 22.52
C THR A 55 -9.76 2.94 21.91
N ASP A 56 -8.65 2.21 22.08
CA ASP A 56 -8.36 0.93 21.39
C ASP A 56 -8.42 1.04 19.86
N LEU A 57 -8.07 2.23 19.33
CA LEU A 57 -8.08 2.51 17.90
C LEU A 57 -6.66 2.68 17.35
N LEU A 58 -6.48 2.32 16.08
CA LEU A 58 -5.27 2.57 15.33
C LEU A 58 -5.37 3.92 14.61
N HIS A 59 -4.43 4.80 14.92
CA HIS A 59 -4.24 6.08 14.26
C HIS A 59 -3.14 6.01 13.20
N VAL A 60 -3.31 6.79 12.14
CA VAL A 60 -2.32 6.91 11.06
C VAL A 60 -0.98 7.38 11.64
N SER A 61 0.09 6.64 11.35
CA SER A 61 1.44 7.10 11.70
C SER A 61 1.93 8.15 10.71
N ARG A 62 2.62 9.15 11.24
CA ARG A 62 3.05 10.34 10.51
C ARG A 62 4.57 10.47 10.48
N THR A 63 5.09 11.05 9.42
CA THR A 63 6.49 11.40 9.22
C THR A 63 6.61 12.89 9.00
N GLN A 64 7.56 13.50 9.70
CA GLN A 64 7.85 14.93 9.58
C GLN A 64 9.15 15.10 8.81
N PHE A 65 9.17 16.01 7.85
CA PHE A 65 10.36 16.34 7.09
C PHE A 65 10.34 17.79 6.62
N ARG A 66 11.53 18.34 6.35
CA ARG A 66 11.70 19.69 5.83
C ARG A 66 11.73 19.63 4.31
N VAL A 67 10.87 20.39 3.63
CA VAL A 67 10.78 20.39 2.15
C VAL A 67 12.10 20.80 1.50
N ASP A 68 12.86 21.65 2.19
CA ASP A 68 14.16 22.15 1.75
C ASP A 68 15.23 21.06 1.63
N GLU A 69 15.12 19.98 2.40
CA GLU A 69 16.07 18.87 2.40
C GLU A 69 15.72 17.77 1.38
N LEU A 70 14.56 17.87 0.70
CA LEU A 70 14.18 16.89 -0.31
C LEU A 70 14.86 17.13 -1.65
N ASN A 71 15.38 16.03 -2.20
CA ASN A 71 15.80 15.94 -3.60
C ASN A 71 14.65 16.31 -4.56
N VAL A 72 15.00 16.74 -5.77
CA VAL A 72 14.03 17.11 -6.82
C VAL A 72 13.01 16.00 -7.08
N LEU A 73 13.46 14.74 -7.10
CA LEU A 73 12.57 13.56 -7.22
C LEU A 73 11.62 13.42 -6.02
N GLY A 74 12.11 13.66 -4.80
CA GLY A 74 11.28 13.66 -3.59
C GLY A 74 10.22 14.76 -3.62
N ARG A 75 10.56 15.96 -4.12
CA ARG A 75 9.60 17.06 -4.34
C ARG A 75 8.56 16.73 -5.40
N LEU A 76 8.96 16.12 -6.52
CA LEU A 76 8.03 15.68 -7.57
C LEU A 76 7.08 14.60 -7.05
N CYS A 77 7.61 13.55 -6.39
CA CYS A 77 6.79 12.52 -5.76
C CYS A 77 5.81 13.14 -4.76
N TYR A 78 6.28 14.06 -3.91
CA TYR A 78 5.41 14.77 -2.96
C TYR A 78 4.29 15.54 -3.68
N GLN A 79 4.59 16.28 -4.75
CA GLN A 79 3.59 17.01 -5.52
C GLN A 79 2.56 16.08 -6.16
N VAL A 80 3.00 14.99 -6.78
CA VAL A 80 2.12 13.99 -7.39
C VAL A 80 1.21 13.35 -6.36
N PHE A 81 1.75 12.89 -5.24
CA PHE A 81 0.95 12.25 -4.18
C PHE A 81 -0.03 13.22 -3.53
N ARG A 82 0.37 14.49 -3.34
CA ARG A 82 -0.52 15.56 -2.89
C ARG A 82 -1.65 15.80 -3.89
N HIS A 83 -1.34 15.82 -5.19
CA HIS A 83 -2.36 16.07 -6.21
C HIS A 83 -3.36 14.91 -6.32
N LEU A 84 -2.86 13.68 -6.21
CA LEU A 84 -3.66 12.44 -6.21
C LEU A 84 -4.47 12.23 -4.92
N ARG A 85 -4.39 13.12 -3.93
CA ARG A 85 -5.05 13.02 -2.61
C ARG A 85 -4.78 11.68 -1.88
N LEU A 86 -3.66 11.03 -2.19
CA LEU A 86 -3.26 9.77 -1.56
C LEU A 86 -2.68 9.97 -0.16
N ILE A 87 -2.23 11.18 0.13
CA ILE A 87 -1.55 11.55 1.37
C ILE A 87 -2.22 12.75 2.02
N ARG A 88 -2.27 12.72 3.36
CA ARG A 88 -2.66 13.88 4.17
C ARG A 88 -1.40 14.59 4.60
N CYS A 89 -1.20 15.77 4.03
CA CYS A 89 -0.07 16.64 4.34
C CYS A 89 -0.57 17.79 5.20
N GLU A 90 -0.06 17.87 6.42
CA GLU A 90 -0.28 19.00 7.31
C GLU A 90 1.00 19.83 7.33
N MET A 91 0.89 21.10 6.91
CA MET A 91 1.98 22.07 7.03
C MET A 91 2.00 22.58 8.46
N ASP A 92 3.17 22.55 9.10
CA ASP A 92 3.32 23.05 10.46
C ASP A 92 3.39 24.58 10.49
N ARG A 93 3.21 25.18 11.68
CA ARG A 93 3.13 26.63 11.91
C ARG A 93 4.35 27.40 11.42
N ASP A 94 5.51 26.75 11.32
CA ASP A 94 6.75 27.34 10.81
C ASP A 94 6.84 27.40 9.27
N GLY A 95 5.88 26.84 8.54
CA GLY A 95 5.82 26.87 7.07
C GLY A 95 6.92 26.08 6.33
N LYS A 96 7.90 25.51 7.06
CA LYS A 96 9.07 24.81 6.50
C LYS A 96 9.02 23.28 6.70
N THR A 97 8.32 22.81 7.72
CA THR A 97 8.14 21.39 8.04
C THR A 97 6.78 20.90 7.53
N VAL A 98 6.80 19.76 6.83
CA VAL A 98 5.60 19.08 6.34
C VAL A 98 5.47 17.75 7.07
N THR A 99 4.30 17.53 7.65
CA THR A 99 3.91 16.27 8.25
C THR A 99 3.05 15.50 7.26
N CYS A 100 3.53 14.34 6.81
CA CYS A 100 2.79 13.43 5.94
C CYS A 100 2.41 12.14 6.70
N ASN A 101 1.39 11.44 6.24
CA ASN A 101 1.17 10.05 6.66
C ASN A 101 2.26 9.12 6.09
N ASN A 102 2.51 8.00 6.78
CA ASN A 102 3.37 6.94 6.27
C ASN A 102 2.79 6.27 5.02
N PHE A 103 3.65 5.90 4.09
CA PHE A 103 3.23 5.37 2.80
C PHE A 103 3.10 3.85 2.87
N THR A 104 2.02 3.38 3.47
CA THR A 104 1.64 1.97 3.48
C THR A 104 0.15 1.82 3.21
N ILE A 105 -0.27 0.71 2.63
CA ILE A 105 -1.69 0.43 2.38
C ILE A 105 -2.49 0.41 3.68
N ILE A 106 -1.86 0.00 4.78
CA ILE A 106 -2.44 0.00 6.13
C ILE A 106 -2.79 1.42 6.57
N ASN A 107 -1.84 2.36 6.50
CA ASN A 107 -2.09 3.77 6.84
C ASN A 107 -3.08 4.41 5.86
N PHE A 108 -3.08 3.99 4.60
CA PHE A 108 -4.04 4.46 3.60
C PHE A 108 -5.48 3.98 3.92
N CYS A 109 -5.66 2.72 4.33
CA CYS A 109 -6.95 2.22 4.79
C CYS A 109 -7.47 3.02 5.98
N ILE A 110 -6.63 3.25 7.00
CA ILE A 110 -7.02 4.08 8.17
C ILE A 110 -7.31 5.53 7.75
N LEU A 111 -6.59 6.07 6.75
CA LEU A 111 -6.87 7.40 6.23
C LEU A 111 -8.24 7.49 5.55
N LEU A 112 -8.68 6.43 4.86
CA LEU A 112 -9.98 6.36 4.20
C LEU A 112 -11.13 6.11 5.18
N THR A 113 -10.95 5.19 6.13
CA THR A 113 -12.01 4.78 7.07
C THR A 113 -12.07 5.65 8.33
N GLY A 114 -11.01 6.39 8.64
CA GLY A 114 -10.77 6.97 9.95
C GLY A 114 -10.14 5.98 10.94
N PRO A 115 -9.90 6.41 12.19
CA PRO A 115 -9.36 5.57 13.25
C PRO A 115 -10.20 4.31 13.45
N ILE A 116 -9.56 3.15 13.40
CA ILE A 116 -10.24 1.85 13.40
C ILE A 116 -9.46 0.86 14.26
N ARG A 117 -10.16 -0.07 14.90
CA ARG A 117 -9.54 -1.12 15.70
C ARG A 117 -8.75 -2.11 14.83
N GLU A 118 -7.69 -2.70 15.40
CA GLU A 118 -6.75 -3.57 14.69
C GLU A 118 -7.42 -4.79 14.04
N ASP A 119 -8.36 -5.43 14.74
CA ASP A 119 -9.08 -6.60 14.24
C ASP A 119 -9.93 -6.28 12.99
N ARG A 120 -10.58 -5.12 12.98
CA ARG A 120 -11.40 -4.61 11.87
C ARG A 120 -10.51 -4.24 10.69
N LEU A 121 -9.37 -3.60 10.94
CA LEU A 121 -8.39 -3.29 9.91
C LEU A 121 -7.85 -4.56 9.24
N ASN A 122 -7.48 -5.56 10.04
CA ASN A 122 -7.01 -6.84 9.52
C ASN A 122 -8.09 -7.53 8.67
N ARG A 123 -9.34 -7.59 9.14
CA ARG A 123 -10.45 -8.14 8.35
C ARG A 123 -10.67 -7.38 7.04
N LEU A 124 -10.54 -6.06 7.04
CA LEU A 124 -10.65 -5.24 5.83
C LEU A 124 -9.53 -5.57 4.82
N LEU A 125 -8.28 -5.69 5.28
CA LEU A 125 -7.15 -6.05 4.42
C LEU A 125 -7.27 -7.46 3.85
N VAL A 126 -7.73 -8.42 4.65
CA VAL A 126 -8.00 -9.79 4.19
C VAL A 126 -9.15 -9.82 3.19
N ALA A 127 -10.22 -9.06 3.42
CA ALA A 127 -11.33 -8.93 2.47
C ALA A 127 -10.86 -8.32 1.15
N PHE A 128 -10.00 -7.28 1.19
CA PHE A 128 -9.38 -6.71 0.00
C PHE A 128 -8.51 -7.74 -0.74
N GLN A 129 -7.71 -8.53 -0.02
CA GLN A 129 -6.91 -9.60 -0.59
C GLN A 129 -7.76 -10.69 -1.26
N LEU A 130 -8.86 -11.09 -0.64
CA LEU A 130 -9.81 -12.03 -1.24
C LEU A 130 -10.46 -11.44 -2.50
N GLY A 131 -10.84 -10.16 -2.48
CA GLY A 131 -11.37 -9.45 -3.66
C GLY A 131 -10.37 -9.46 -4.82
N CYS A 132 -9.09 -9.16 -4.57
CA CYS A 132 -8.04 -9.26 -5.58
C CYS A 132 -7.81 -10.68 -6.07
N ALA A 133 -7.95 -11.70 -5.20
CA ALA A 133 -7.81 -13.09 -5.60
C ALA A 133 -8.96 -13.56 -6.50
N VAL A 134 -10.20 -13.17 -6.18
CA VAL A 134 -11.35 -13.39 -7.07
C VAL A 134 -11.13 -12.70 -8.40
N PHE A 135 -10.66 -11.45 -8.41
CA PHE A 135 -10.32 -10.72 -9.64
C PHE A 135 -9.26 -11.46 -10.47
N ALA A 136 -8.19 -11.96 -9.84
CA ALA A 136 -7.17 -12.76 -10.50
C ALA A 136 -7.74 -14.04 -11.13
N PHE A 137 -8.65 -14.73 -10.44
CA PHE A 137 -9.37 -15.88 -10.98
C PHE A 137 -10.29 -15.52 -12.15
N THR A 138 -10.99 -14.39 -12.07
CA THR A 138 -11.79 -13.86 -13.18
C THR A 138 -10.94 -13.36 -14.35
N ILE A 139 -9.63 -13.17 -14.23
CA ILE A 139 -8.78 -12.95 -15.41
C ILE A 139 -8.36 -14.29 -16.00
N ARG A 140 -8.05 -15.25 -15.13
CA ARG A 140 -7.49 -16.55 -15.53
C ARG A 140 -8.49 -17.49 -16.18
N TYR A 141 -9.73 -17.54 -15.69
CA TYR A 141 -10.71 -18.57 -16.08
C TYR A 141 -11.70 -18.18 -17.20
N PRO A 142 -12.22 -16.94 -17.33
CA PRO A 142 -13.20 -16.63 -18.37
C PRO A 142 -12.61 -16.50 -19.78
N LEU A 143 -11.28 -16.59 -19.94
CA LEU A 143 -10.68 -16.77 -21.27
C LEU A 143 -10.92 -18.18 -21.85
N ALA A 144 -11.32 -19.17 -21.05
CA ALA A 144 -11.73 -20.45 -21.61
C ALA A 144 -13.10 -20.33 -22.29
N HIS A 145 -14.08 -19.67 -21.67
CA HIS A 145 -15.43 -19.59 -22.23
C HIS A 145 -15.51 -18.71 -23.49
N TYR A 146 -14.72 -17.63 -23.57
CA TYR A 146 -14.71 -16.77 -24.76
C TYR A 146 -13.95 -17.38 -25.96
N PHE A 147 -13.09 -18.38 -25.74
CA PHE A 147 -12.38 -19.10 -26.81
C PHE A 147 -13.09 -20.39 -27.26
N TYR A 148 -13.88 -21.02 -26.39
CA TYR A 148 -14.63 -22.24 -26.74
C TYR A 148 -16.04 -21.95 -27.31
N ASP A 149 -16.54 -20.70 -27.25
CA ASP A 149 -17.79 -20.27 -27.91
C ASP A 149 -17.56 -19.70 -29.33
N THR A 150 -16.57 -20.21 -30.08
CA THR A 150 -16.47 -19.92 -31.52
C THR A 150 -16.12 -21.17 -32.32
N ASN A 151 -17.08 -22.10 -32.38
CA ASN A 151 -17.55 -22.87 -33.54
C ASN A 151 -18.33 -24.11 -33.07
#